data_AF-A0A6C2URK0-F1
#
_entry.id   AF-A0A6C2URK0-F1
#
_cell.length_a   1.000
_cell.length_b   1.000
_cell.length_c   1.000
_cell.angle_alpha   90.00
_cell.angle_beta   90.00
_cell.angle_gamma   90.00
#
_symmetry.space_group_name_H-M   'P 1'
#
loop_
_entity.id
_entity.type
_entity.pdbx_description
1 polymer ?
#
loop_
_entity_poly.entity_id
_entity_poly.type
_entity_poly.pdbx_seq_one_letter_code
_entity_poly.pdbx_strand_id
1 'polypeptide(L)'
;MASGASKTGKIHEKWDIEKIKDKPIWMFHGDRDTVVPYANAKESADLIAQINPQFKFTSFEGATHKSMKLPFETEELYTWILSQSLPENK
;
A
#
# COMPACT_ATOMS: atom_id res chain seq x y z
N MET A 1 0.19 -19.99 29.44
CA MET A 1 0.70 -18.60 29.33
C MET A 1 1.93 -18.69 28.45
N ALA A 2 1.98 -18.20 27.21
CA ALA A 2 1.83 -16.80 26.83
C ALA A 2 0.77 -16.58 25.73
N SER A 3 0.11 -15.44 25.88
CA SER A 3 -0.89 -14.87 24.99
C SER A 3 -0.21 -14.29 23.75
N GLY A 4 -0.53 -14.81 22.56
CA GLY A 4 -0.25 -14.17 21.28
C GLY A 4 -1.49 -13.45 20.80
N ALA A 5 -1.82 -12.32 21.42
CA ALA A 5 -2.91 -11.47 20.95
C ALA A 5 -2.52 -10.84 19.61
N SER A 6 -3.12 -11.32 18.52
CA SER A 6 -3.08 -10.64 17.23
C SER A 6 -3.74 -9.28 17.38
N LYS A 7 -2.95 -8.22 17.37
CA LYS A 7 -3.41 -6.83 17.33
C LYS A 7 -3.79 -6.43 15.91
N THR A 8 -4.67 -7.18 15.25
CA THR A 8 -5.28 -6.70 14.02
C THR A 8 -6.45 -5.79 14.39
N GLY A 9 -6.16 -4.49 14.45
CA GLY A 9 -7.16 -3.44 14.54
C GLY A 9 -8.22 -3.66 13.46
N LYS A 10 -9.49 -3.57 13.86
CA LYS A 10 -10.65 -3.78 12.99
C LYS A 10 -10.71 -2.70 11.92
N ILE A 11 -10.13 -2.96 10.76
CA ILE A 11 -10.56 -2.33 9.51
C ILE A 11 -11.66 -3.21 8.91
N HIS A 12 -12.78 -2.57 8.58
CA HIS A 12 -14.05 -3.16 8.15
C HIS A 12 -13.87 -4.38 7.21
N GLU A 13 -14.50 -5.50 7.57
CA GLU A 13 -14.54 -6.78 6.82
C GLU A 13 -13.20 -7.24 6.21
N LYS A 14 -12.28 -7.62 7.11
CA LYS A 14 -11.17 -8.59 6.95
C LYS A 14 -10.64 -8.74 5.51
N TRP A 15 -9.93 -7.72 5.05
CA TRP A 15 -8.88 -7.96 4.05
C TRP A 15 -7.87 -8.93 4.65
N ASP A 16 -7.70 -10.08 4.02
CA ASP A 16 -6.67 -11.03 4.39
C ASP A 16 -5.33 -10.55 3.83
N ILE A 17 -4.70 -9.63 4.56
CA ILE A 17 -3.44 -8.99 4.16
C ILE A 17 -2.31 -10.01 3.98
N GLU A 18 -2.42 -11.20 4.58
CA GLU A 18 -1.50 -12.31 4.35
C GLU A 18 -1.46 -12.75 2.88
N LYS A 19 -2.57 -12.61 2.14
CA LYS A 19 -2.63 -13.00 0.71
C LYS A 19 -1.83 -12.08 -0.21
N ILE A 20 -1.37 -10.94 0.30
CA ILE A 20 -0.63 -9.94 -0.47
C ILE A 20 0.79 -9.72 0.03
N LYS A 21 1.23 -10.45 1.07
CA LYS A 21 2.55 -10.25 1.69
C LYS A 21 3.73 -10.51 0.75
N ASP A 22 3.57 -11.43 -0.20
CA ASP A 22 4.60 -11.83 -1.16
C ASP A 22 4.43 -11.17 -2.54
N LYS A 23 3.45 -10.28 -2.69
CA LYS A 23 3.18 -9.58 -3.95
C LYS A 23 3.91 -8.24 -3.98
N PRO A 24 4.58 -7.87 -5.08
CA PRO A 24 5.13 -6.54 -5.20
C PRO A 24 4.01 -5.52 -5.32
N ILE A 25 4.00 -4.53 -4.43
CA ILE A 25 2.94 -3.53 -4.32
C ILE A 25 3.58 -2.15 -4.19
N TRP A 26 3.13 -1.20 -5.02
CA TRP A 26 3.49 0.20 -4.90
C TRP A 26 2.21 1.04 -4.81
N MET A 27 1.97 1.60 -3.64
CA MET A 27 0.82 2.46 -3.36
C MET A 27 1.20 3.94 -3.49
N PHE A 28 0.30 4.73 -4.03
CA PHE A 28 0.45 6.16 -4.24
C PHE A 28 -0.73 6.90 -3.62
N HIS A 29 -0.50 8.02 -2.93
CA HIS A 29 -1.59 8.84 -2.38
C HIS A 29 -1.25 10.32 -2.33
N GLY A 30 -2.25 11.19 -2.51
CA GLY A 30 -2.10 12.62 -2.29
C GLY A 30 -2.33 13.01 -0.84
N ASP A 31 -1.49 13.87 -0.27
CA ASP A 31 -1.59 14.29 1.13
C ASP A 31 -2.79 15.24 1.41
N ARG A 32 -3.38 15.82 0.37
CA ARG A 32 -4.58 16.67 0.42
C ARG A 32 -5.83 16.01 -0.16
N ASP A 33 -5.84 14.67 -0.30
CA ASP A 33 -7.07 13.96 -0.64
C ASP A 33 -8.05 14.00 0.56
N THR A 34 -9.21 14.63 0.34
CA THR A 34 -10.30 14.73 1.31
C THR A 34 -11.46 13.77 1.03
N VAL A 35 -11.47 13.12 -0.15
CA VAL A 35 -12.45 12.09 -0.52
C VAL A 35 -12.04 10.75 0.07
N VAL A 36 -10.76 10.41 -0.06
CA VAL A 36 -10.11 9.31 0.65
C VAL A 36 -9.04 9.92 1.55
N PRO A 37 -9.33 10.15 2.85
CA PRO A 37 -8.41 10.84 3.75
C PRO A 37 -7.02 10.21 3.77
N TYR A 38 -5.98 11.05 3.67
CA TYR A 38 -4.58 10.60 3.73
C TYR A 38 -4.26 9.73 4.94
N ALA A 39 -4.88 10.01 6.10
CA ALA A 39 -4.72 9.21 7.32
C ALA A 39 -5.10 7.73 7.11
N ASN A 40 -6.18 7.44 6.37
CA ASN A 40 -6.62 6.08 6.11
C ASN A 40 -5.64 5.34 5.18
N ALA A 41 -5.13 6.04 4.17
CA ALA A 41 -4.12 5.49 3.27
C ALA A 41 -2.81 5.22 4.03
N LYS A 42 -2.41 6.13 4.93
CA LYS A 42 -1.20 5.97 5.76
C LYS A 42 -1.32 4.81 6.75
N GLU A 43 -2.45 4.66 7.43
CA GLU A 43 -2.72 3.51 8.31
C GLU A 43 -2.60 2.18 7.54
N SER A 44 -3.21 2.12 6.35
CA SER A 44 -3.11 0.93 5.48
C SER A 44 -1.67 0.67 5.02
N ALA A 45 -0.93 1.72 4.65
CA ALA A 45 0.47 1.62 4.26
C ALA A 45 1.32 1.02 5.39
N ASP A 46 1.11 1.50 6.62
CA ASP A 46 1.87 1.07 7.80
C ASP A 46 1.60 -0.38 8.17
N LEU A 47 0.37 -0.86 7.97
CA LEU A 47 0.02 -2.27 8.16
C LEU A 47 0.65 -3.18 7.10
N ILE A 48 0.63 -2.76 5.83
CA ILE A 48 1.21 -3.55 4.73
C ILE A 48 2.74 -3.60 4.86
N ALA A 49 3.37 -2.48 5.19
CA ALA A 49 4.83 -2.37 5.36
C ALA A 49 5.37 -3.31 6.46
N GLN A 50 4.55 -3.67 7.46
CA GLN A 50 4.95 -4.61 8.51
C GLN A 50 5.05 -6.06 8.01
N ILE A 51 4.33 -6.42 6.94
CA ILE A 51 4.22 -7.81 6.47
C ILE A 51 4.81 -8.04 5.08
N ASN A 52 4.98 -7.00 4.28
CA ASN A 52 5.42 -7.10 2.88
C ASN A 52 6.73 -6.30 2.68
N PRO A 53 7.89 -6.98 2.59
CA PRO A 53 9.18 -6.30 2.42
C PRO A 53 9.36 -5.66 1.03
N GLN A 54 8.51 -5.99 0.05
CA GLN A 54 8.54 -5.43 -1.30
C GLN A 54 7.60 -4.22 -1.45
N PHE A 55 6.87 -3.87 -0.39
CA PHE A 55 5.91 -2.78 -0.42
C PHE A 55 6.59 -1.42 -0.54
N LYS A 56 6.06 -0.57 -1.42
CA LYS A 56 6.46 0.83 -1.58
C LYS A 56 5.24 1.73 -1.36
N PHE A 57 5.45 2.87 -0.71
CA PHE A 57 4.45 3.92 -0.57
C PHE A 57 5.05 5.27 -0.99
N THR A 58 4.35 5.98 -1.89
CA THR A 58 4.71 7.33 -2.31
C THR A 58 3.57 8.28 -1.96
N SER A 59 3.90 9.33 -1.20
CA SER A 59 2.98 10.45 -0.95
C SER A 59 3.34 11.63 -1.86
N PHE A 60 2.34 12.21 -2.51
CA PHE A 60 2.50 13.41 -3.31
C PHE A 60 2.03 14.65 -2.53
N GLU A 61 2.95 15.57 -2.26
CA GLU A 61 2.67 16.82 -1.56
C GLU A 61 1.72 17.72 -2.39
N GLY A 62 0.69 18.25 -1.74
CA GLY A 62 -0.31 19.12 -2.34
C GLY A 62 -1.33 18.41 -3.23
N ALA A 63 -1.17 17.11 -3.48
CA ALA A 63 -2.03 16.35 -4.39
C ALA A 63 -3.39 16.03 -3.75
N THR A 64 -4.44 16.12 -4.56
CA THR A 64 -5.82 15.89 -4.13
C THR A 64 -6.38 14.63 -4.81
N HIS A 65 -7.64 14.29 -4.54
CA HIS A 65 -8.35 13.19 -5.21
C HIS A 65 -8.28 13.23 -6.75
N LYS A 66 -8.12 14.43 -7.33
CA LYS A 66 -8.06 14.63 -8.79
C LYS A 66 -6.66 14.45 -9.39
N SER A 67 -5.64 14.22 -8.57
CA SER A 67 -4.24 14.10 -8.99
C SER A 67 -3.88 12.69 -9.48
N MET A 68 -4.81 11.97 -10.10
CA MET A 68 -4.65 10.57 -10.50
C MET A 68 -3.59 10.35 -11.59
N LYS A 69 -3.12 11.42 -12.25
CA LYS A 69 -2.05 11.34 -13.26
C LYS A 69 -0.64 11.18 -12.67
N LEU A 70 -0.42 11.62 -11.43
CA LEU A 70 0.91 11.66 -10.81
C LEU A 70 1.62 10.29 -10.74
N PRO A 71 0.94 9.17 -10.42
CA PRO A 71 1.58 7.86 -10.49
C PRO A 71 2.12 7.56 -11.90
N PHE A 72 1.34 7.84 -12.95
CA PHE A 72 1.72 7.58 -14.34
C PHE A 72 2.82 8.52 -14.86
N GLU A 73 3.02 9.66 -14.21
CA GLU A 73 4.11 10.61 -14.47
C GLU A 73 5.37 10.29 -13.64
N THR A 74 5.33 9.27 -12.77
CA THR A 74 6.50 8.84 -11.98
C THR A 74 7.46 8.05 -12.88
N GLU A 75 8.66 8.60 -13.13
CA GLU A 75 9.63 8.07 -14.09
C GLU A 75 9.97 6.59 -13.85
N GLU A 76 10.11 6.17 -12.59
CA GLU A 76 10.49 4.80 -12.27
C GLU A 76 9.32 3.81 -12.28
N LEU A 77 8.07 4.26 -12.43
CA LEU A 77 6.90 3.39 -12.33
C LEU A 77 6.96 2.24 -13.34
N TYR A 78 7.20 2.57 -14.61
CA TYR A 78 7.19 1.57 -15.69
C TYR A 78 8.36 0.60 -15.55
N THR A 79 9.56 1.10 -15.25
CA THR A 79 10.73 0.26 -14.97
C THR A 79 10.47 -0.66 -13.78
N TRP A 80 9.85 -0.16 -12.72
CA TRP A 80 9.50 -0.96 -11.56
C TRP A 80 8.49 -2.06 -11.92
N ILE A 81 7.37 -1.73 -12.58
CA ILE A 81 6.34 -2.71 -13.00
C ILE A 81 6.97 -3.82 -13.85
N LEU A 82 7.75 -3.44 -14.87
CA LEU A 82 8.35 -4.40 -15.81
C LEU A 82 9.45 -5.27 -15.18
N SER A 83 10.00 -4.85 -14.04
CA SER A 83 10.96 -5.66 -13.26
C SER A 83 10.29 -6.66 -12.30
N GLN A 84 8.97 -6.59 -12.11
CA GLN A 84 8.26 -7.47 -11.19
C GLN A 84 7.87 -8.81 -11.84
N SER A 85 7.93 -9.88 -11.06
CA SER A 85 7.29 -11.16 -11.36
C SER A 85 6.46 -11.60 -10.16
N LEU A 86 5.37 -12.32 -10.39
CA LEU A 86 4.68 -12.99 -9.30
C LEU A 86 5.50 -14.22 -8.89
N PRO A 87 5.57 -14.53 -7.58
CA PRO A 87 6.10 -15.83 -7.16
C PRO A 87 5.28 -16.93 -7.87
N GLU A 88 5.97 -17.94 -8.41
CA GLU A 88 5.30 -19.12 -8.95
C GLU A 88 4.36 -19.67 -7.87
N ASN A 89 3.13 -20.04 -8.26
CA ASN A 89 2.16 -20.65 -7.35
C ASN A 89 2.79 -21.91 -6.74
N LYS A 90 3.26 -21.82 -5.49
CA LYS A 90 3.68 -22.97 -4.68
C LYS A 90 2.47 -23.64 -4.04
#